data_AF-A0A2E6S5I2-F1
#
_entry.id   AF-A0A2E6S5I2-F1
#
_cell.length_a   1.000
_cell.length_b   1.000
_cell.length_c   1.000
_cell.angle_alpha   90.00
_cell.angle_beta   90.00
_cell.angle_gamma   90.00
#
_symmetry.space_group_name_H-M   'P 1'
#
loop_
_entity.id
_entity.type
_entity.pdbx_description
1 polymer ?
#
loop_
_entity_poly.entity_id
_entity_poly.type
_entity_poly.pdbx_seq_one_letter_code
_entity_poly.pdbx_strand_id
1 'polypeptide(L)'
;MWLVPGLCAQEKPRVWTSADGRKLTGVLEEKGDGWVKLKVKDKVYRLKLEKLSEKDREFLKDYKIKKPLVIKTELKSTKDTDLKKTIKTLNVEFRNMEENQELYLLVMWIGKKNSDITGGSVGIMQQLECFYSRDGVYGHKAGFYDNQQVGESFRGWAIRVIDMKGNVLLEKASSNSYLRYLESAVTRQAPEAPGKEPDKKQERP
;
A
#
# COMPACT_ATOMS: atom_id res chain seq x y z
N MET A 1 6.81 20.62 3.00
CA MET A 1 7.50 19.35 2.69
C MET A 1 7.28 18.46 3.89
N TRP A 2 6.32 17.54 3.84
CA TRP A 2 5.92 16.75 5.01
C TRP A 2 6.52 15.36 4.91
N LEU A 3 7.27 14.97 5.95
CA LEU A 3 7.66 13.59 6.17
C LEU A 3 6.39 12.78 6.43
N VAL A 4 6.02 11.91 5.51
CA VAL A 4 5.05 10.85 5.80
C VAL A 4 5.68 9.99 6.90
N PRO A 5 5.07 9.86 8.10
CA PRO A 5 5.57 8.95 9.11
C PRO A 5 5.45 7.54 8.51
N GLY A 6 6.59 6.91 8.22
CA GLY A 6 6.58 5.52 7.80
C GLY A 6 5.88 4.69 8.86
N LEU A 7 4.90 3.87 8.45
CA LEU A 7 4.24 2.84 9.25
C LEU A 7 5.24 1.71 9.62
N CYS A 8 6.38 2.09 10.21
CA CYS A 8 7.35 1.17 10.78
C CYS A 8 6.75 0.60 12.06
N ALA A 9 6.18 -0.61 11.96
CA ALA A 9 6.04 -1.50 13.10
C ALA A 9 7.44 -1.76 13.68
N GLN A 10 7.88 -0.93 14.61
CA GLN A 10 9.11 -1.15 15.35
C GLN A 10 8.87 -2.33 16.29
N GLU A 11 9.54 -3.45 16.03
CA GLU A 11 9.46 -4.60 16.93
C GLU A 11 9.96 -4.22 18.33
N LYS A 12 9.26 -4.72 19.35
CA LYS A 12 9.54 -4.34 20.74
C LYS A 12 10.91 -4.88 21.18
N PRO A 13 11.77 -4.07 21.83
CA PRO A 13 13.02 -4.57 22.40
C PRO A 13 12.78 -5.71 23.38
N ARG A 14 13.58 -6.78 23.25
CA ARG A 14 13.56 -7.97 24.12
C ARG A 14 14.92 -8.17 24.77
N VAL A 15 14.94 -8.78 25.96
CA VAL A 15 16.16 -9.33 26.56
C VAL A 15 16.45 -10.69 25.91
N TRP A 16 17.59 -10.80 25.24
CA TRP A 16 18.13 -12.02 24.67
C TRP A 16 19.21 -12.55 25.61
N THR A 17 19.21 -13.85 25.86
CA THR A 17 20.16 -14.52 26.73
C THR A 17 21.06 -15.42 25.89
N SER A 18 22.37 -15.37 26.12
CA SER A 18 23.32 -16.27 25.48
C SER A 18 23.40 -17.63 26.17
N ALA A 19 24.02 -18.61 25.51
CA ALA A 19 24.21 -19.96 26.07
C ALA A 19 25.04 -19.97 27.37
N ASP A 20 25.92 -18.98 27.58
CA ASP A 20 26.69 -18.76 28.81
C ASP A 20 25.98 -17.83 29.82
N GLY A 21 24.68 -17.54 29.63
CA GLY A 21 23.84 -16.82 30.59
C GLY A 21 23.94 -15.29 30.57
N ARG A 22 24.80 -14.71 29.72
CA ARG A 22 24.88 -13.24 29.55
C ARG A 22 23.60 -12.72 28.89
N LYS A 23 23.25 -11.46 29.16
CA LYS A 23 22.01 -10.84 28.68
C LYS A 23 22.31 -9.58 27.87
N LEU A 24 21.54 -9.36 26.80
CA LEU A 24 21.58 -8.16 25.98
C LEU A 24 20.15 -7.74 25.61
N THR A 25 19.85 -6.44 25.63
CA THR A 25 18.53 -5.93 25.22
C THR A 25 18.60 -5.41 23.80
N GLY A 26 17.77 -5.94 22.89
CA GLY A 26 17.78 -5.58 21.48
C GLY A 26 16.50 -5.96 20.75
N VAL A 27 16.35 -5.41 19.56
CA VAL A 27 15.24 -5.68 18.63
C VAL A 27 15.69 -6.74 17.62
N LEU A 28 14.83 -7.71 17.29
CA LEU A 28 15.08 -8.64 16.20
C LEU A 28 14.80 -7.93 14.87
N GLU A 29 15.77 -7.85 13.97
CA GLU A 29 15.56 -7.26 12.64
C GLU A 29 15.36 -8.33 11.56
N GLU A 30 16.04 -9.46 11.70
CA GLU A 30 16.01 -10.54 10.72
C GLU A 30 16.37 -11.89 11.37
N LYS A 31 15.80 -12.98 10.86
CA LYS A 31 16.22 -14.35 11.16
C LYS A 31 16.40 -15.13 9.86
N GLY A 32 17.29 -16.11 9.88
CA GLY A 32 17.47 -17.08 8.81
C GLY A 32 18.05 -18.38 9.37
N ASP A 33 18.31 -19.34 8.50
CA ASP A 33 18.73 -20.68 8.94
C ASP A 33 20.05 -20.62 9.72
N GLY A 34 19.99 -20.96 11.01
CA GLY A 34 21.14 -20.93 11.92
C GLY A 34 21.54 -19.55 12.48
N TRP A 35 20.88 -18.43 12.13
CA TRP A 35 21.29 -17.09 12.58
C TRP A 35 20.15 -16.07 12.79
N VAL A 36 20.44 -15.05 13.60
CA VAL A 36 19.61 -13.84 13.79
C VAL A 36 20.43 -12.56 13.64
N LYS A 37 19.78 -11.46 13.27
CA LYS A 37 20.29 -10.09 13.38
C LYS A 37 19.54 -9.36 14.50
N LEU A 38 20.27 -8.91 15.50
CA LEU A 38 19.76 -8.12 16.61
C LEU A 38 20.29 -6.70 16.54
N LYS A 39 19.41 -5.70 16.59
CA LYS A 39 19.78 -4.29 16.75
C LYS A 39 19.78 -3.93 18.23
N VAL A 40 20.94 -3.50 18.71
CA VAL A 40 21.19 -3.06 20.09
C VAL A 40 21.66 -1.62 20.01
N LYS A 41 20.80 -0.68 20.44
CA LYS A 41 20.98 0.76 20.18
C LYS A 41 21.20 0.98 18.67
N ASP A 42 22.32 1.59 18.28
CA ASP A 42 22.64 1.92 16.89
C ASP A 42 23.52 0.86 16.19
N LYS A 43 23.77 -0.29 16.83
CA LYS A 43 24.61 -1.37 16.30
C LYS A 43 23.81 -2.62 15.98
N VAL A 44 24.06 -3.21 14.82
CA VAL A 44 23.45 -4.47 14.37
C VAL A 44 24.44 -5.61 14.54
N TYR A 45 24.03 -6.67 15.23
CA TYR A 45 24.83 -7.84 15.55
C TYR A 45 24.23 -9.08 14.89
N ARG A 46 25.02 -9.80 14.08
CA ARG A 46 24.63 -11.11 13.55
C ARG A 46 25.11 -12.22 14.49
N LEU A 47 24.20 -12.96 15.09
CA LEU A 47 24.48 -14.04 16.04
C LEU A 47 24.07 -15.39 15.45
N LYS A 48 24.85 -16.45 15.73
CA LYS A 48 24.43 -17.83 15.48
C LYS A 48 23.38 -18.25 16.52
N LEU A 49 22.37 -19.03 16.11
CA LEU A 49 21.35 -19.56 17.02
C LEU A 49 21.95 -20.38 18.17
N GLU A 50 23.00 -21.16 17.91
CA GLU A 50 23.79 -21.92 18.90
C GLU A 50 24.26 -21.08 20.10
N LYS A 51 24.49 -19.77 19.91
CA LYS A 51 24.96 -18.86 20.96
C LYS A 51 23.84 -18.32 21.85
N LEU A 52 22.57 -18.60 21.52
CA LEU A 52 21.41 -18.17 22.30
C LEU A 52 20.95 -19.26 23.27
N SER A 53 20.29 -18.83 24.34
CA SER A 53 19.62 -19.71 25.29
C SER A 53 18.59 -20.61 24.59
N GLU A 54 18.30 -21.77 25.17
CA GLU A 54 17.26 -22.67 24.68
C GLU A 54 15.90 -21.97 24.56
N LYS A 55 15.49 -21.23 25.60
CA LYS A 55 14.26 -20.43 25.63
C LYS A 55 14.17 -19.37 24.51
N ASP A 56 15.29 -18.75 24.13
CA ASP A 56 15.31 -17.79 23.02
C ASP A 56 15.30 -18.51 21.66
N ARG A 57 15.96 -19.68 21.54
CA ARG A 57 15.88 -20.54 20.35
C ARG A 57 14.47 -21.08 20.12
N GLU A 58 13.76 -21.47 21.17
CA GLU A 58 12.35 -21.90 21.11
C GLU A 58 11.43 -20.78 20.63
N PHE A 59 11.51 -19.60 21.26
CA PHE A 59 10.75 -18.43 20.83
C PHE A 59 10.97 -18.10 19.34
N LEU A 60 12.20 -18.24 18.85
CA LEU A 60 12.55 -17.98 17.45
C LEU A 60 12.00 -19.00 16.45
N LYS A 61 11.48 -20.16 16.88
CA LYS A 61 10.79 -21.11 15.98
C LYS A 61 9.53 -20.44 15.42
N ASP A 62 8.61 -20.07 16.30
CA ASP A 62 7.26 -19.61 15.95
C ASP A 62 7.18 -18.10 15.69
N TYR A 63 8.16 -17.32 16.16
CA TYR A 63 8.14 -15.87 15.99
C TYR A 63 8.30 -15.45 14.51
N LYS A 64 7.23 -14.89 13.92
CA LYS A 64 7.25 -14.20 12.62
C LYS A 64 7.63 -12.74 12.83
N ILE A 65 8.69 -12.28 12.15
CA ILE A 65 9.11 -10.87 12.17
C ILE A 65 8.11 -10.04 11.36
N LYS A 66 7.44 -9.07 11.99
CA LYS A 66 6.46 -8.19 11.34
C LYS A 66 7.19 -7.05 10.62
N LYS A 67 7.45 -7.25 9.33
CA LYS A 67 7.93 -6.17 8.44
C LYS A 67 6.79 -5.21 8.11
N PRO A 68 7.05 -3.89 8.00
CA PRO A 68 6.02 -2.93 7.65
C PRO A 68 5.54 -3.12 6.20
N LEU A 69 4.24 -2.86 5.95
CA LEU A 69 3.66 -2.86 4.62
C LEU A 69 4.40 -1.87 3.71
N VAL A 70 4.86 -2.34 2.55
CA VAL A 70 5.51 -1.52 1.53
C VAL A 70 4.64 -1.50 0.28
N ILE A 71 4.28 -0.30 -0.15
CA ILE A 71 3.48 -0.06 -1.37
C ILE A 71 4.34 0.73 -2.35
N LYS A 72 4.53 0.20 -3.57
CA LYS A 72 5.24 0.89 -4.66
C LYS A 72 4.38 1.02 -5.91
N THR A 73 4.75 1.96 -6.77
CA THR A 73 4.02 2.31 -7.99
C THR A 73 4.99 2.51 -9.14
N GLU A 74 4.74 1.87 -10.28
CA GLU A 74 5.53 2.02 -11.50
C GLU A 74 4.58 2.21 -12.69
N LEU A 75 4.79 3.25 -13.50
CA LEU A 75 3.96 3.50 -14.69
C LEU A 75 4.69 3.02 -15.96
N LYS A 76 4.10 2.06 -16.66
CA LYS A 76 4.53 1.61 -17.99
C LYS A 76 3.63 2.19 -19.08
N SER A 77 4.19 2.33 -20.27
CA SER A 77 3.50 2.88 -21.44
C SER A 77 3.82 2.02 -22.66
N THR A 78 2.77 1.50 -23.29
CA THR A 78 2.86 0.75 -24.55
C THR A 78 2.06 1.52 -25.60
N LYS A 79 2.59 1.63 -26.82
CA LYS A 79 1.82 2.13 -27.96
C LYS A 79 1.24 0.95 -28.71
N ASP A 80 -0.06 0.99 -28.94
CA ASP A 80 -0.78 0.14 -29.88
C ASP A 80 -0.89 0.92 -31.19
N THR A 81 -0.10 0.51 -32.18
CA THR A 81 -0.01 1.17 -33.50
C THR A 81 -1.29 1.02 -34.31
N ASP A 82 -1.95 -0.12 -34.15
CA ASP A 82 -3.05 -0.56 -34.99
C ASP A 82 -4.33 0.16 -34.55
N LEU A 83 -4.51 0.32 -33.23
CA LEU A 83 -5.61 1.08 -32.62
C LEU A 83 -5.33 2.57 -32.39
N LYS A 84 -4.15 3.08 -32.79
CA LYS A 84 -3.69 4.47 -32.55
C LYS A 84 -3.91 4.92 -31.10
N LYS A 85 -3.43 4.08 -30.18
CA LYS A 85 -3.79 4.14 -28.76
C LYS A 85 -2.57 3.97 -27.89
N THR A 86 -2.39 4.85 -26.92
CA THR A 86 -1.41 4.66 -25.84
C THR A 86 -2.06 3.90 -24.70
N ILE A 87 -1.57 2.69 -24.40
CA ILE A 87 -1.96 1.93 -23.22
C ILE A 87 -1.02 2.30 -22.07
N LYS A 88 -1.57 2.81 -20.97
CA LYS A 88 -0.84 3.00 -19.72
C LYS A 88 -1.12 1.83 -18.79
N THR A 89 -0.08 1.29 -18.17
CA THR A 89 -0.20 0.28 -17.12
C THR A 89 0.42 0.82 -15.85
N LEU A 90 -0.38 1.06 -14.81
CA LEU A 90 0.12 1.36 -13.47
C LEU A 90 0.29 0.03 -12.72
N ASN A 91 1.53 -0.36 -12.49
CA ASN A 91 1.85 -1.46 -11.60
C ASN A 91 1.81 -0.94 -10.16
N VAL A 92 0.99 -1.55 -9.31
CA VAL A 92 1.02 -1.35 -7.86
C VAL A 92 1.59 -2.62 -7.23
N GLU A 93 2.68 -2.46 -6.47
CA GLU A 93 3.35 -3.55 -5.77
C GLU A 93 3.04 -3.46 -4.28
N PHE A 94 2.54 -4.54 -3.70
CA PHE A 94 2.36 -4.72 -2.25
C PHE A 94 3.39 -5.75 -1.75
N ARG A 95 4.07 -5.43 -0.65
CA ARG A 95 4.97 -6.34 0.07
C ARG A 95 4.77 -6.26 1.58
N ASN A 96 4.94 -7.38 2.27
CA ASN A 96 4.73 -7.54 3.71
C ASN A 96 3.28 -7.25 4.14
N MET A 97 2.28 -7.67 3.35
CA MET A 97 0.90 -7.71 3.82
C MET A 97 0.75 -8.70 4.98
N GLU A 98 -0.09 -8.35 5.97
CA GLU A 98 -0.37 -9.26 7.08
C GLU A 98 -1.26 -10.45 6.62
N GLU A 99 -1.16 -11.55 7.34
CA GLU A 99 -1.97 -12.75 7.09
C GLU A 99 -3.45 -12.45 7.33
N ASN A 100 -4.29 -12.67 6.30
CA ASN A 100 -5.70 -12.24 6.22
C ASN A 100 -5.93 -10.72 6.15
N GLN A 101 -4.92 -9.91 5.83
CA GLN A 101 -5.13 -8.51 5.49
C GLN A 101 -5.74 -8.40 4.08
N GLU A 102 -6.84 -7.65 3.97
CA GLU A 102 -7.36 -7.17 2.69
C GLU A 102 -7.17 -5.65 2.58
N LEU A 103 -6.82 -5.20 1.38
CA LEU A 103 -6.57 -3.81 1.03
C LEU A 103 -7.45 -3.43 -0.16
N TYR A 104 -8.16 -2.32 -0.01
CA TYR A 104 -8.87 -1.66 -1.10
C TYR A 104 -7.93 -0.68 -1.80
N LEU A 105 -7.86 -0.77 -3.13
CA LEU A 105 -7.15 0.16 -3.99
C LEU A 105 -8.14 0.86 -4.93
N LEU A 106 -8.19 2.18 -4.82
CA LEU A 106 -8.79 3.07 -5.80
C LEU A 106 -7.70 3.55 -6.77
N VAL A 107 -7.94 3.46 -8.08
CA VAL A 107 -7.09 4.05 -9.12
C VAL A 107 -7.92 5.02 -9.97
N MET A 108 -7.49 6.28 -10.01
CA MET A 108 -8.08 7.34 -10.82
C MET A 108 -7.15 7.65 -11.99
N TRP A 109 -7.63 7.39 -13.20
CA TRP A 109 -6.97 7.78 -14.44
C TRP A 109 -7.44 9.15 -14.87
N ILE A 110 -6.49 10.03 -15.15
CA ILE A 110 -6.75 11.46 -15.42
C ILE A 110 -6.38 11.74 -16.87
N GLY A 111 -7.35 12.22 -17.62
CA GLY A 111 -7.22 12.56 -19.04
C GLY A 111 -7.40 14.05 -19.30
N LYS A 112 -7.02 14.49 -20.49
CA LYS A 112 -7.34 15.83 -20.98
C LYS A 112 -8.87 15.96 -21.16
N LYS A 113 -9.43 17.12 -20.78
CA LYS A 113 -10.81 17.49 -21.06
C LYS A 113 -10.87 18.28 -22.37
N ASN A 114 -11.75 17.89 -23.29
CA ASN A 114 -11.85 18.49 -24.62
C ASN A 114 -12.72 19.75 -24.69
N SER A 115 -13.45 20.10 -23.63
CA SER A 115 -14.34 21.27 -23.62
C SER A 115 -13.60 22.62 -23.60
N ASP A 116 -12.28 22.63 -23.44
CA ASP A 116 -11.50 23.84 -23.23
C ASP A 116 -10.55 24.09 -24.41
N ILE A 117 -10.92 25.07 -25.22
CA ILE A 117 -10.13 25.64 -26.33
C ILE A 117 -8.75 26.11 -25.83
N THR A 118 -8.64 26.46 -24.55
CA THR A 118 -7.44 26.94 -23.84
C THR A 118 -6.59 25.83 -23.18
N GLY A 119 -6.64 24.60 -23.70
CA GLY A 119 -5.51 23.64 -23.65
C GLY A 119 -5.11 22.99 -22.31
N GLY A 120 -5.59 23.49 -21.16
CA GLY A 120 -5.09 23.12 -19.82
C GLY A 120 -5.93 22.13 -19.01
N SER A 121 -7.25 22.03 -19.26
CA SER A 121 -8.16 21.31 -18.37
C SER A 121 -8.01 19.78 -18.39
N VAL A 122 -8.15 19.17 -17.22
CA VAL A 122 -8.07 17.72 -17.01
C VAL A 122 -9.20 17.22 -16.12
N GLY A 123 -9.62 15.97 -16.34
CA GLY A 123 -10.71 15.34 -15.60
C GLY A 123 -10.50 13.84 -15.42
N ILE A 124 -11.39 13.23 -14.65
CA ILE A 124 -11.41 11.78 -14.42
C ILE A 124 -11.84 11.11 -15.73
N MET A 125 -10.98 10.26 -16.26
CA MET A 125 -11.22 9.46 -17.48
C MET A 125 -11.72 8.06 -17.12
N GLN A 126 -11.18 7.46 -16.04
CA GLN A 126 -11.61 6.16 -15.55
C GLN A 126 -11.34 6.04 -14.05
N GLN A 127 -12.31 5.48 -13.31
CA GLN A 127 -12.16 5.01 -11.94
C GLN A 127 -12.07 3.48 -11.97
N LEU A 128 -11.12 2.92 -11.22
CA LEU A 128 -11.01 1.48 -10.97
C LEU A 128 -10.96 1.24 -9.46
N GLU A 129 -11.67 0.21 -9.01
CA GLU A 129 -11.71 -0.24 -7.63
C GLU A 129 -11.28 -1.70 -7.59
N CYS A 130 -10.33 -2.03 -6.72
CA CYS A 130 -9.72 -3.36 -6.65
C CYS A 130 -9.49 -3.75 -5.19
N PHE A 131 -9.57 -5.05 -4.89
CA PHE A 131 -9.28 -5.63 -3.58
C PHE A 131 -8.10 -6.59 -3.70
N TYR A 132 -7.16 -6.51 -2.76
CA TYR A 132 -5.96 -7.35 -2.71
C TYR A 132 -5.75 -7.92 -1.33
N SER A 133 -5.43 -9.21 -1.25
CA SER A 133 -5.29 -9.97 0.00
C SER A 133 -3.95 -10.72 0.13
N ARG A 134 -2.96 -10.37 -0.71
CA ARG A 134 -1.63 -10.97 -0.72
C ARG A 134 -0.59 -10.07 -1.36
N ASP A 135 0.69 -10.29 -1.02
CA ASP A 135 1.83 -9.70 -1.69
C ASP A 135 1.81 -10.01 -3.21
N GLY A 136 2.23 -9.02 -4.02
CA GLY A 136 2.24 -9.15 -5.47
C GLY A 136 2.42 -7.83 -6.20
N VAL A 137 2.56 -7.93 -7.54
CA VAL A 137 2.57 -6.79 -8.46
C VAL A 137 1.33 -6.86 -9.34
N TYR A 138 0.49 -5.83 -9.27
CA TYR A 138 -0.81 -5.78 -9.92
C TYR A 138 -0.82 -4.66 -10.98
N GLY A 139 -1.04 -5.04 -12.24
CA GLY A 139 -1.03 -4.12 -13.38
C GLY A 139 -2.42 -3.61 -13.72
N HIS A 140 -2.71 -2.34 -13.43
CA HIS A 140 -3.95 -1.67 -13.79
C HIS A 140 -3.78 -0.98 -15.13
N LYS A 141 -4.65 -1.27 -16.11
CA LYS A 141 -4.52 -0.74 -17.48
C LYS A 141 -5.60 0.29 -17.78
N ALA A 142 -5.19 1.41 -18.40
CA ALA A 142 -6.10 2.36 -19.02
C ALA A 142 -5.64 2.69 -20.45
N GLY A 143 -6.61 3.00 -21.30
CA GLY A 143 -6.42 3.19 -22.73
C GLY A 143 -6.71 4.62 -23.16
N PHE A 144 -5.71 5.26 -23.76
CA PHE A 144 -5.71 6.66 -24.17
C PHE A 144 -5.65 6.73 -25.69
N TYR A 145 -6.73 7.16 -26.33
CA TYR A 145 -6.85 7.24 -27.79
C TYR A 145 -6.33 8.58 -28.29
N ASP A 146 -5.66 8.63 -29.44
CA ASP A 146 -4.93 9.84 -29.84
C ASP A 146 -5.78 10.96 -30.50
N ASN A 147 -7.13 10.92 -30.61
CA ASN A 147 -7.84 11.93 -31.45
C ASN A 147 -9.39 12.23 -31.39
N GLN A 148 -10.25 11.77 -30.45
CA GLN A 148 -11.72 12.07 -30.55
C GLN A 148 -12.60 12.53 -29.33
N GLN A 149 -12.51 12.05 -28.08
CA GLN A 149 -13.35 12.55 -26.95
C GLN A 149 -12.59 12.69 -25.61
N VAL A 150 -13.25 13.26 -24.58
CA VAL A 150 -12.69 13.43 -23.21
C VAL A 150 -12.04 12.14 -22.72
N GLY A 151 -10.78 12.21 -22.30
CA GLY A 151 -10.00 11.04 -21.92
C GLY A 151 -9.02 10.52 -22.98
N GLU A 152 -8.97 11.14 -24.17
CA GLU A 152 -7.97 10.88 -25.21
C GLU A 152 -6.52 10.84 -24.69
N SER A 153 -6.00 11.97 -24.20
CA SER A 153 -4.60 12.09 -23.81
C SER A 153 -4.41 11.81 -22.32
N PHE A 154 -3.50 10.89 -21.99
CA PHE A 154 -3.04 10.68 -20.62
C PHE A 154 -2.47 11.98 -20.04
N ARG A 155 -3.00 12.38 -18.88
CA ARG A 155 -2.51 13.53 -18.10
C ARG A 155 -1.97 13.14 -16.73
N GLY A 156 -2.45 12.04 -16.16
CA GLY A 156 -1.92 11.51 -14.91
C GLY A 156 -2.68 10.30 -14.39
N TRP A 157 -2.25 9.87 -13.21
CA TRP A 157 -2.96 8.95 -12.34
C TRP A 157 -2.87 9.43 -10.89
N ALA A 158 -3.83 9.00 -10.08
CA ALA A 158 -3.82 9.06 -8.62
C ALA A 158 -4.32 7.72 -8.05
N ILE A 159 -3.83 7.32 -6.87
CA ILE A 159 -4.30 6.15 -6.13
C ILE A 159 -4.55 6.48 -4.67
N ARG A 160 -5.51 5.77 -4.07
CA ARG A 160 -5.73 5.69 -2.62
C ARG A 160 -5.75 4.21 -2.23
N VAL A 161 -4.99 3.85 -1.19
CA VAL A 161 -5.02 2.52 -0.57
C VAL A 161 -5.64 2.65 0.82
N ILE A 162 -6.62 1.80 1.11
CA ILE A 162 -7.41 1.82 2.35
C ILE A 162 -7.42 0.40 2.94
N ASP A 163 -7.35 0.27 4.27
CA ASP A 163 -7.63 -0.99 4.95
C ASP A 163 -9.14 -1.24 5.10
N MET A 164 -9.52 -2.46 5.51
CA MET A 164 -10.94 -2.82 5.75
C MET A 164 -11.58 -2.09 6.94
N LYS A 165 -10.84 -1.26 7.67
CA LYS A 165 -11.37 -0.39 8.75
C LYS A 165 -11.62 1.03 8.26
N GLY A 166 -11.34 1.34 7.00
CA GLY A 166 -11.48 2.68 6.41
C GLY A 166 -10.26 3.58 6.58
N ASN A 167 -9.14 3.10 7.13
CA ASN A 167 -7.93 3.89 7.29
C ASN A 167 -7.18 4.03 5.97
N VAL A 168 -6.90 5.27 5.55
CA VAL A 168 -6.05 5.54 4.39
C VAL A 168 -4.60 5.21 4.73
N LEU A 169 -4.04 4.20 4.08
CA LEU A 169 -2.65 3.75 4.27
C LEU A 169 -1.67 4.48 3.35
N LEU A 170 -2.13 4.86 2.16
CA LEU A 170 -1.34 5.61 1.18
C LEU A 170 -2.26 6.39 0.26
N GLU A 171 -1.90 7.64 -0.02
CA GLU A 171 -2.29 8.32 -1.25
C GLU A 171 -1.05 8.63 -2.08
N LYS A 172 -1.15 8.51 -3.41
CA LYS A 172 -0.05 8.84 -4.31
C LYS A 172 -0.58 9.22 -5.68
N ALA A 173 0.08 10.15 -6.35
CA ALA A 173 -0.26 10.53 -7.70
C ALA A 173 0.99 10.83 -8.53
N SER A 174 0.82 10.84 -9.85
CA SER A 174 1.82 11.34 -10.81
C SER A 174 2.14 12.83 -10.67
N SER A 175 1.27 13.61 -10.00
CA SER A 175 1.50 14.99 -9.57
C SER A 175 0.64 15.27 -8.34
N ASN A 176 1.14 16.06 -7.38
CA ASN A 176 0.38 16.41 -6.16
C ASN A 176 -0.97 17.10 -6.48
N SER A 177 -1.04 17.87 -7.58
CA SER A 177 -2.27 18.53 -8.04
C SER A 177 -3.41 17.57 -8.41
N TYR A 178 -3.12 16.27 -8.51
CA TYR A 178 -4.07 15.23 -8.87
C TYR A 178 -4.65 14.45 -7.68
N LEU A 179 -4.13 14.63 -6.47
CA LEU A 179 -4.67 13.99 -5.26
C LEU A 179 -6.14 14.38 -5.01
N ARG A 180 -6.54 15.60 -5.36
CA ARG A 180 -7.93 16.09 -5.33
C ARG A 180 -8.95 15.19 -6.04
N TYR A 181 -8.53 14.42 -7.05
CA TYR A 181 -9.44 13.50 -7.77
C TYR A 181 -9.74 12.22 -6.98
N LEU A 182 -9.05 11.98 -5.86
CA LEU A 182 -9.37 10.92 -4.89
C LEU A 182 -10.50 11.35 -3.94
N GLU A 183 -10.65 12.64 -3.68
CA GLU A 183 -11.74 13.20 -2.84
C GLU A 183 -13.11 13.07 -3.51
N SER A 184 -13.15 13.19 -4.84
CA SER A 184 -14.36 13.04 -5.66
C SER A 184 -14.85 11.59 -5.81
N ALA A 185 -14.06 10.60 -5.39
CA ALA A 185 -14.49 9.20 -5.44
C ALA A 185 -15.33 8.87 -4.21
N VAL A 186 -16.59 8.49 -4.43
CA VAL A 186 -17.41 7.82 -3.40
C VAL A 186 -16.80 6.45 -3.17
N THR A 187 -15.81 6.37 -2.29
CA THR A 187 -15.28 5.10 -1.80
C THR A 187 -16.45 4.31 -1.23
N ARG A 188 -16.71 3.12 -1.78
CA ARG A 188 -17.59 2.15 -1.13
C ARG A 188 -17.13 2.02 0.32
N GLN A 189 -17.98 2.40 1.27
CA GLN A 189 -17.75 2.05 2.65
C GLN A 189 -17.57 0.53 2.70
N ALA A 190 -16.61 0.05 3.50
CA ALA A 190 -16.58 -1.37 3.82
C ALA A 190 -17.97 -1.77 4.30
N PRO A 191 -18.53 -2.92 3.86
CA PRO A 191 -19.89 -3.31 4.20
C PRO A 191 -20.07 -3.21 5.71
N GLU A 192 -21.11 -2.52 6.16
CA GLU A 192 -21.34 -2.32 7.59
C GLU A 192 -21.32 -3.66 8.30
N ALA A 193 -20.57 -3.74 9.41
CA ALA A 193 -20.48 -4.95 10.18
C ALA A 193 -21.90 -5.42 10.56
N PRO A 194 -22.27 -6.69 10.31
CA PRO A 194 -23.63 -7.16 10.52
C PRO A 194 -23.99 -7.02 12.01
N GLY A 195 -24.87 -6.06 12.32
CA GLY A 195 -25.21 -5.72 13.70
C GLY A 195 -25.54 -4.24 13.97
N LYS A 196 -25.43 -3.33 13.00
CA LYS A 196 -26.06 -2.00 13.10
C LYS A 196 -27.37 -1.99 12.34
N GLU A 197 -28.48 -2.12 13.08
CA GLU A 197 -29.79 -1.79 12.53
C GLU A 197 -29.83 -0.29 12.16
N PRO A 198 -30.48 0.09 11.05
CA PRO A 198 -30.65 1.49 10.71
C PRO A 198 -31.58 2.15 11.73
N ASP A 199 -31.03 3.14 12.43
CA ASP A 199 -31.72 3.90 13.45
C ASP A 199 -32.97 4.59 12.85
N LYS A 200 -34.16 4.01 13.11
CA LYS A 200 -35.42 4.53 12.59
C LYS A 200 -35.67 5.89 13.22
N LYS A 201 -35.40 6.96 12.45
CA LYS A 201 -35.88 8.30 12.77
C LYS A 201 -37.38 8.23 13.07
N GLN A 202 -37.73 8.45 14.34
CA GLN A 202 -39.11 8.74 14.72
C GLN A 202 -39.50 10.05 14.04
N GLU A 203 -40.36 9.99 13.04
CA GLU A 203 -41.28 11.09 12.78
C GLU A 203 -42.11 11.30 14.05
N ARG A 204 -42.17 12.54 14.51
CA ARG A 204 -43.05 12.99 15.59
C ARG A 204 -44.08 13.96 14.99
N PRO A 205 -45.29 14.01 15.61
CA PRO A 205 -46.54 14.28 14.91
C PRO A 205 -46.73 15.73 14.48
#